data_AF-A0A954A0J4-F1
#
_entry.id   AF-A0A954A0J4-F1
#
_cell.length_a   1.000
_cell.length_b   1.000
_cell.length_c   1.000
_cell.angle_alpha   90.00
_cell.angle_beta   90.00
_cell.angle_gamma   90.00
#
_symmetry.space_group_name_H-M   'P 1'
#
loop_
_entity.id
_entity.type
_entity.pdbx_description
1 polymer ?
#
loop_
_entity_poly.entity_id
_entity_poly.type
_entity_poly.pdbx_seq_one_letter_code
_entity_poly.pdbx_strand_id
1 'polypeptide(L)'
;GKTAGRADAYLALRTKAEAGDAVAQQHLFVQDLGLHRFTFSQGELRYAGLKDKLPAELRKRAEQHLVDLQYAELTGALRAQLPKLDRSEYSRRYAELSLLFFAAGKIPGSYHGTGLLSAVLRHAQQTRDAALFGQALEAFKQRTAGDARYARSIDRYTKQLEELRGN
;
A
#
# COMPACT_ATOMS: atom_id res chain seq x y z
N GLY A 1 -6.79 -14.36 -21.70
CA GLY A 1 -6.93 -15.42 -20.68
C GLY A 1 -7.34 -14.88 -19.33
N LYS A 2 -6.40 -14.40 -18.50
CA LYS A 2 -6.65 -14.05 -17.08
C LYS A 2 -7.23 -12.65 -16.83
N THR A 3 -7.08 -11.72 -17.77
CA THR A 3 -7.61 -10.34 -17.67
C THR A 3 -9.09 -10.26 -18.03
N ALA A 4 -9.51 -10.95 -19.09
CA ALA A 4 -10.93 -11.05 -19.49
C ALA A 4 -11.80 -11.62 -18.36
N GLY A 5 -11.42 -12.77 -17.78
CA GLY A 5 -12.19 -13.36 -16.68
C GLY A 5 -12.25 -12.52 -15.39
N ARG A 6 -11.29 -11.60 -15.17
CA ARG A 6 -11.37 -10.64 -14.05
C ARG A 6 -12.34 -9.50 -14.35
N ALA A 7 -12.40 -9.03 -15.59
CA ALA A 7 -13.37 -8.04 -16.03
C ALA A 7 -14.80 -8.60 -15.96
N ASP A 8 -15.01 -9.84 -16.43
CA ASP A 8 -16.32 -10.49 -16.39
C ASP A 8 -16.81 -10.72 -14.95
N ALA A 9 -15.91 -11.15 -14.06
CA ALA A 9 -16.23 -11.32 -12.64
C ALA A 9 -16.61 -9.99 -11.96
N TYR A 10 -15.92 -8.90 -12.31
CA TYR A 10 -16.24 -7.56 -11.82
C TYR A 10 -17.62 -7.10 -12.33
N LEU A 11 -17.91 -7.29 -13.62
CA LEU A 11 -19.19 -6.91 -14.22
C LEU A 11 -20.36 -7.70 -13.60
N ALA A 12 -20.20 -9.01 -13.44
CA ALA A 12 -21.20 -9.85 -12.77
C ALA A 12 -21.47 -9.42 -11.32
N LEU A 13 -20.42 -9.04 -10.59
CA LEU A 13 -20.53 -8.52 -9.24
C LEU A 13 -21.28 -7.19 -9.21
N ARG A 14 -20.96 -6.30 -10.14
CA ARG A 14 -21.63 -5.01 -10.31
C ARG A 14 -23.11 -5.17 -10.61
N THR A 15 -23.49 -6.06 -11.53
CA THR A 15 -24.91 -6.34 -11.84
C THR A 15 -25.68 -6.81 -10.61
N LYS A 16 -25.11 -7.71 -9.80
CA LYS A 16 -25.76 -8.17 -8.55
C LYS A 16 -25.90 -7.04 -7.54
N ALA A 17 -24.88 -6.20 -7.39
CA ALA A 17 -24.92 -5.06 -6.48
C ALA A 17 -25.98 -4.02 -6.88
N GLU A 18 -26.12 -3.76 -8.20
CA GLU A 18 -27.16 -2.90 -8.78
C GLU A 18 -28.57 -3.50 -8.58
N ALA A 19 -28.70 -4.82 -8.57
CA ALA A 19 -29.94 -5.52 -8.23
C ALA A 19 -30.26 -5.54 -6.71
N GLY A 20 -29.44 -4.91 -5.87
CA GLY A 20 -29.67 -4.78 -4.43
C GLY A 20 -29.06 -5.89 -3.56
N ASP A 21 -28.22 -6.77 -4.12
CA ASP A 21 -27.52 -7.80 -3.34
C ASP A 21 -26.49 -7.14 -2.39
N ALA A 22 -26.78 -7.18 -1.09
CA ALA A 22 -25.95 -6.57 -0.05
C ALA A 22 -24.55 -7.19 0.04
N VAL A 23 -24.41 -8.50 -0.21
CA VAL A 23 -23.10 -9.18 -0.23
C VAL A 23 -22.32 -8.72 -1.46
N ALA A 24 -22.97 -8.67 -2.62
CA ALA A 24 -22.32 -8.17 -3.83
C ALA A 24 -21.86 -6.70 -3.67
N GLN A 25 -22.65 -5.85 -3.02
CA GLN A 25 -22.28 -4.45 -2.73
C GLN A 25 -21.02 -4.35 -1.85
N GLN A 26 -20.89 -5.21 -0.85
CA GLN A 26 -19.70 -5.26 0.02
C GLN A 26 -18.45 -5.68 -0.74
N HIS A 27 -18.54 -6.75 -1.54
CA HIS A 27 -17.43 -7.22 -2.36
C HIS A 27 -17.04 -6.20 -3.44
N LEU A 28 -18.03 -5.54 -4.05
CA LEU A 28 -17.81 -4.50 -5.06
C LEU A 28 -17.08 -3.30 -4.46
N PHE A 29 -17.51 -2.86 -3.27
CA PHE A 29 -16.83 -1.78 -2.55
C PHE A 29 -15.33 -2.06 -2.34
N VAL A 30 -14.97 -3.26 -1.88
CA VAL A 30 -13.56 -3.65 -1.69
C VAL A 30 -12.81 -3.69 -3.02
N GLN A 31 -13.44 -4.17 -4.10
CA GLN A 31 -12.84 -4.15 -5.44
C GLN A 31 -12.62 -2.72 -5.95
N ASP A 32 -13.60 -1.83 -5.77
CA ASP A 32 -13.53 -0.44 -6.21
C ASP A 32 -12.42 0.33 -5.49
N LEU A 33 -12.21 0.08 -4.20
CA LEU A 33 -11.04 0.60 -3.47
C LEU A 33 -9.73 0.14 -4.13
N GLY A 34 -9.59 -1.16 -4.41
CA GLY A 34 -8.40 -1.72 -5.04
C GLY A 34 -8.18 -1.27 -6.49
N LEU A 35 -9.24 -0.80 -7.17
CA LEU A 35 -9.19 -0.20 -8.50
C LEU A 35 -9.03 1.32 -8.49
N HIS A 36 -8.89 1.93 -7.31
CA HIS A 36 -8.75 3.36 -7.12
C HIS A 36 -9.91 4.16 -7.74
N ARG A 37 -11.13 3.64 -7.61
CA ARG A 37 -12.38 4.30 -8.06
C ARG A 37 -12.87 5.38 -7.08
N PHE A 38 -12.29 5.43 -5.90
CA PHE A 38 -12.55 6.44 -4.89
C PHE A 38 -11.28 7.23 -4.59
N THR A 39 -11.48 8.48 -4.18
CA THR A 39 -10.47 9.16 -3.36
C THR A 39 -10.38 8.51 -1.98
N PHE A 40 -9.29 8.72 -1.24
CA PHE A 40 -9.13 8.21 0.12
C PHE A 40 -10.28 8.67 1.03
N SER A 41 -10.66 9.95 0.97
CA SER A 41 -11.74 10.50 1.80
C SER A 41 -13.11 9.88 1.49
N GLN A 42 -13.42 9.66 0.21
CA GLN A 42 -14.64 8.96 -0.20
C GLN A 42 -14.63 7.50 0.24
N GLY A 43 -13.47 6.84 0.11
CA GLY A 43 -13.27 5.47 0.56
C GLY A 43 -13.49 5.32 2.07
N GLU A 44 -12.86 6.18 2.87
CA GLU A 44 -13.01 6.21 4.34
C GLU A 44 -14.46 6.43 4.77
N LEU A 45 -15.13 7.43 4.18
CA LEU A 45 -16.53 7.72 4.49
C LEU A 45 -17.43 6.51 4.24
N ARG A 46 -17.25 5.85 3.08
CA ARG A 46 -18.03 4.69 2.70
C ARG A 46 -17.67 3.45 3.54
N TYR A 47 -16.39 3.29 3.88
CA TYR A 47 -15.93 2.24 4.79
C TYR A 47 -16.56 2.40 6.17
N ALA A 48 -16.59 3.61 6.73
CA ALA A 48 -17.21 3.88 8.03
C ALA A 48 -18.69 3.46 8.09
N GLY A 49 -19.43 3.65 7.00
CA GLY A 49 -20.84 3.22 6.89
C GLY A 49 -21.06 1.72 6.65
N LEU A 50 -20.00 0.97 6.28
CA LEU A 50 -20.08 -0.45 5.94
C LEU A 50 -19.28 -1.36 6.89
N LYS A 51 -18.33 -0.84 7.66
CA LYS A 51 -17.33 -1.61 8.42
C LYS A 51 -17.92 -2.72 9.29
N ASP A 52 -19.06 -2.45 9.93
CA ASP A 52 -19.71 -3.38 10.86
C ASP A 52 -20.51 -4.47 10.13
N LYS A 53 -20.80 -4.26 8.84
CA LYS A 53 -21.47 -5.22 7.95
C LYS A 53 -20.49 -6.06 7.14
N LEU A 54 -19.22 -5.64 7.05
CA LEU A 54 -18.18 -6.35 6.32
C LEU A 54 -17.70 -7.59 7.12
N PRO A 55 -17.65 -8.78 6.49
CA PRO A 55 -16.91 -9.92 7.00
C PRO A 55 -15.45 -9.55 7.29
N ALA A 56 -14.83 -10.20 8.28
CA ALA A 56 -13.48 -9.87 8.76
C ALA A 56 -12.43 -9.82 7.63
N GLU A 57 -12.48 -10.78 6.71
CA GLU A 57 -11.58 -10.83 5.55
C GLU A 57 -11.76 -9.63 4.61
N LEU A 58 -13.02 -9.24 4.32
CA LEU A 58 -13.28 -8.06 3.49
C LEU A 58 -12.90 -6.76 4.22
N ARG A 59 -13.10 -6.71 5.53
CA ARG A 59 -12.68 -5.57 6.37
C ARG A 59 -11.17 -5.36 6.28
N LYS A 60 -10.39 -6.40 6.53
CA LYS A 60 -8.91 -6.37 6.44
C LYS A 60 -8.43 -5.96 5.04
N ARG A 61 -9.13 -6.39 3.98
CA ARG A 61 -8.82 -5.98 2.60
C ARG A 61 -9.17 -4.53 2.33
N ALA A 62 -10.33 -4.06 2.80
CA ALA A 62 -10.74 -2.67 2.67
C ALA A 62 -9.74 -1.73 3.36
N GLU A 63 -9.36 -2.04 4.61
CA GLU A 63 -8.35 -1.29 5.37
C GLU A 63 -7.02 -1.20 4.64
N GLN A 64 -6.57 -2.29 4.02
CA GLN A 64 -5.36 -2.25 3.21
C GLN A 64 -5.50 -1.36 1.99
N HIS A 65 -6.61 -1.48 1.24
CA HIS A 65 -6.80 -0.65 0.06
C HIS A 65 -6.92 0.82 0.44
N LEU A 66 -7.45 1.16 1.62
CA LEU A 66 -7.46 2.52 2.14
C LEU A 66 -6.04 3.02 2.46
N VAL A 67 -5.17 2.19 3.05
CA VAL A 67 -3.74 2.51 3.21
C VAL A 67 -3.07 2.74 1.85
N ASP A 68 -3.34 1.87 0.87
CA ASP A 68 -2.77 1.97 -0.48
C ASP A 68 -3.23 3.28 -1.17
N LEU A 69 -4.52 3.61 -1.06
CA LEU A 69 -5.10 4.84 -1.60
C LEU A 69 -4.51 6.08 -0.95
N GLN A 70 -4.46 6.12 0.40
CA GLN A 70 -3.89 7.24 1.14
C GLN A 70 -2.44 7.49 0.71
N TYR A 71 -1.65 6.42 0.60
CA TYR A 71 -0.26 6.53 0.20
C TYR A 71 -0.12 6.96 -1.26
N ALA A 72 -0.93 6.40 -2.18
CA ALA A 72 -0.91 6.76 -3.59
C ALA A 72 -1.29 8.23 -3.83
N GLU A 73 -2.31 8.74 -3.12
CA GLU A 73 -2.71 10.14 -3.21
C GLU A 73 -1.63 11.08 -2.70
N LEU A 74 -1.07 10.82 -1.52
CA LEU A 74 -0.04 11.68 -0.93
C LEU A 74 1.26 11.66 -1.75
N THR A 75 1.68 10.50 -2.23
CA THR A 75 2.85 10.39 -3.11
C THR A 75 2.60 11.00 -4.50
N GLY A 76 1.39 10.90 -5.03
CA GLY A 76 0.96 11.57 -6.25
C GLY A 76 0.96 13.09 -6.12
N ALA A 77 0.42 13.62 -5.02
CA ALA A 77 0.42 15.05 -4.71
C ALA A 77 1.84 15.59 -4.50
N LEU A 78 2.72 14.82 -3.85
CA LEU A 78 4.14 15.17 -3.74
C LEU A 78 4.82 15.17 -5.12
N ARG A 79 4.55 14.17 -5.96
CA ARG A 79 5.09 14.10 -7.33
C ARG A 79 4.62 15.27 -8.19
N ALA A 80 3.38 15.73 -8.04
CA ALA A 80 2.86 16.89 -8.76
C ALA A 80 3.62 18.19 -8.42
N GLN A 81 4.32 18.25 -7.28
CA GLN A 81 5.16 19.38 -6.88
C GLN A 81 6.58 19.32 -7.48
N LEU A 82 6.98 18.23 -8.16
CA LEU A 82 8.32 18.07 -8.76
C LEU A 82 8.77 19.26 -9.62
N PRO A 83 7.93 19.93 -10.43
CA PRO A 83 8.37 21.09 -11.20
C PRO A 83 8.85 22.28 -10.34
N LYS A 84 8.50 22.29 -9.05
CA LYS A 84 8.81 23.36 -8.08
C LYS A 84 9.79 22.93 -6.99
N LEU A 85 10.15 21.64 -6.95
CA LEU A 85 11.04 21.08 -5.94
C LEU A 85 12.31 20.58 -6.63
N ASP A 86 13.47 20.83 -6.04
CA ASP A 86 14.65 20.10 -6.46
C ASP A 86 14.55 18.61 -6.09
N ARG A 87 15.41 17.80 -6.71
CA ARG A 87 15.42 16.34 -6.51
C ARG A 87 15.74 15.92 -5.08
N SER A 88 16.54 16.71 -4.36
CA SER A 88 16.94 16.43 -2.98
C SER A 88 15.73 16.62 -2.05
N GLU A 89 15.05 17.75 -2.18
CA GLU A 89 13.87 18.11 -1.40
C GLU A 89 12.71 17.14 -1.65
N TYR A 90 12.48 16.75 -2.92
CA TYR A 90 11.52 15.68 -3.23
C TYR A 90 11.88 14.36 -2.53
N SER A 91 13.15 13.96 -2.60
CA SER A 91 13.61 12.70 -2.01
C SER A 91 13.46 12.69 -0.48
N ARG A 92 13.74 13.83 0.17
CA ARG A 92 13.56 14.04 1.61
C ARG A 92 12.09 13.92 2.01
N ARG A 93 11.20 14.68 1.36
CA ARG A 93 9.76 14.64 1.65
C ARG A 93 9.13 13.27 1.39
N TYR A 94 9.59 12.58 0.35
CA TYR A 94 9.14 11.21 0.07
C TYR A 94 9.58 10.24 1.18
N ALA A 95 10.79 10.39 1.70
CA ALA A 95 11.29 9.61 2.82
C ALA A 95 10.52 9.91 4.11
N GLU A 96 10.24 11.18 4.42
CA GLU A 96 9.44 11.58 5.57
C GLU A 96 8.03 10.98 5.52
N LEU A 97 7.36 11.07 4.37
CA LEU A 97 6.05 10.44 4.16
C LEU A 97 6.11 8.92 4.36
N SER A 98 7.15 8.27 3.82
CA SER A 98 7.35 6.82 3.96
C SER A 98 7.56 6.40 5.42
N LEU A 99 8.34 7.18 6.17
CA LEU A 99 8.60 6.96 7.60
C LEU A 99 7.34 7.17 8.44
N LEU A 100 6.52 8.18 8.13
CA LEU A 100 5.25 8.41 8.82
C LEU A 100 4.29 7.22 8.66
N PHE A 101 4.20 6.67 7.45
CA PHE A 101 3.40 5.47 7.20
C PHE A 101 3.96 4.26 7.96
N PHE A 102 5.28 4.06 7.92
CA PHE A 102 5.91 2.97 8.64
C PHE A 102 5.72 3.07 10.17
N ALA A 103 5.95 4.25 10.75
CA ALA A 103 5.77 4.50 12.18
C ALA A 103 4.32 4.29 12.64
N ALA A 104 3.34 4.54 11.75
CA ALA A 104 1.93 4.27 12.00
C ALA A 104 1.53 2.79 11.78
N GLY A 105 2.47 1.90 11.47
CA GLY A 105 2.20 0.50 11.12
C GLY A 105 1.47 0.31 9.78
N LYS A 106 1.39 1.37 8.95
CA LYS A 106 0.68 1.38 7.68
C LYS A 106 1.64 1.07 6.53
N ILE A 107 1.79 -0.21 6.20
CA ILE A 107 2.62 -0.63 5.06
C ILE A 107 1.75 -0.80 3.82
N PRO A 108 1.94 0.01 2.77
CA PRO A 108 1.23 -0.17 1.52
C PRO A 108 1.57 -1.52 0.87
N GLY A 109 0.60 -2.10 0.17
CA GLY A 109 0.77 -3.30 -0.62
C GLY A 109 1.53 -3.02 -1.92
N SER A 110 1.93 -4.12 -2.56
CA SER A 110 2.46 -4.11 -3.93
C SER A 110 3.65 -3.18 -4.18
N TYR A 111 3.67 -2.51 -5.33
CA TYR A 111 4.75 -1.60 -5.72
C TYR A 111 4.95 -0.46 -4.71
N HIS A 112 3.88 0.05 -4.09
CA HIS A 112 3.97 1.12 -3.10
C HIS A 112 4.76 0.70 -1.85
N GLY A 113 4.59 -0.55 -1.39
CA GLY A 113 5.36 -1.10 -0.27
C GLY A 113 6.86 -1.18 -0.56
N THR A 114 7.24 -1.56 -1.78
CA THR A 114 8.67 -1.54 -2.18
C THR A 114 9.25 -0.12 -2.25
N GLY A 115 8.43 0.87 -2.65
CA GLY A 115 8.81 2.28 -2.64
C GLY A 115 9.06 2.81 -1.24
N LEU A 116 8.15 2.50 -0.30
CA LEU A 116 8.31 2.81 1.12
C LEU A 116 9.58 2.19 1.69
N LEU A 117 9.79 0.89 1.48
CA LEU A 117 10.96 0.18 2.01
C LEU A 117 12.27 0.74 1.46
N SER A 118 12.32 1.12 0.18
CA SER A 118 13.47 1.81 -0.40
C SER A 118 13.74 3.17 0.25
N ALA A 119 12.72 3.90 0.68
CA ALA A 119 12.88 5.19 1.31
C ALA A 119 13.35 5.07 2.77
N VAL A 120 12.80 4.11 3.52
CA VAL A 120 13.26 3.79 4.87
C VAL A 120 14.71 3.33 4.85
N LEU A 121 15.12 2.49 3.89
CA LEU A 121 16.53 2.11 3.72
C LEU A 121 17.44 3.32 3.55
N ARG A 122 17.11 4.24 2.62
CA ARG A 122 17.93 5.42 2.38
C ARG A 122 18.09 6.27 3.64
N HIS A 123 17.00 6.45 4.38
CA HIS A 123 17.06 7.17 5.66
C HIS A 123 17.96 6.44 6.66
N ALA A 124 17.76 5.13 6.84
CA ALA A 124 18.57 4.29 7.72
C ALA A 124 20.06 4.30 7.36
N GLN A 125 20.42 4.36 6.07
CA GLN A 125 21.81 4.50 5.63
C GLN A 125 22.40 5.87 6.02
N GLN A 126 21.62 6.94 5.95
CA GLN A 126 22.06 8.29 6.34
C GLN A 126 22.23 8.42 7.86
N THR A 127 21.34 7.80 8.63
CA THR A 127 21.35 7.86 10.11
C THR A 127 22.12 6.71 10.76
N ARG A 128 22.61 5.75 9.96
CA ARG A 128 23.21 4.49 10.41
C ARG A 128 22.28 3.66 11.32
N ASP A 129 20.97 3.74 11.09
CA ASP A 129 19.97 3.03 11.89
C ASP A 129 19.56 1.70 11.23
N ALA A 130 20.40 0.68 11.41
CA ALA A 130 20.11 -0.66 10.93
C ALA A 130 18.87 -1.30 11.59
N ALA A 131 18.53 -0.89 12.81
CA ALA A 131 17.38 -1.42 13.53
C ALA A 131 16.07 -0.98 12.87
N LEU A 132 15.96 0.32 12.53
CA LEU A 132 14.82 0.87 11.82
C LEU A 132 14.58 0.14 10.49
N PHE A 133 15.62 -0.04 9.68
CA PHE A 133 15.46 -0.74 8.40
C PHE A 133 15.12 -2.22 8.59
N GLY A 134 15.69 -2.88 9.59
CA GLY A 134 15.36 -4.26 9.94
C GLY A 134 13.89 -4.45 10.30
N GLN A 135 13.33 -3.55 11.10
CA GLN A 135 11.90 -3.57 11.47
C GLN A 135 11.00 -3.36 10.25
N ALA A 136 11.35 -2.42 9.37
CA ALA A 136 10.58 -2.17 8.14
C ALA A 136 10.61 -3.35 7.16
N LEU A 137 11.77 -3.99 7.00
CA LEU A 137 11.91 -5.17 6.16
C LEU A 137 11.10 -6.35 6.70
N GLU A 138 11.13 -6.58 8.01
CA GLU A 138 10.37 -7.67 8.62
C GLU A 138 8.86 -7.46 8.50
N ALA A 139 8.39 -6.24 8.75
CA ALA A 139 6.97 -5.93 8.57
C ALA A 139 6.53 -6.06 7.09
N PHE A 140 7.40 -5.72 6.13
CA PHE A 140 7.15 -5.97 4.71
C PHE A 140 7.13 -7.47 4.36
N LYS A 141 8.05 -8.28 4.92
CA LYS A 141 8.06 -9.75 4.76
C LYS A 141 6.78 -10.38 5.28
N GLN A 142 6.34 -10.02 6.49
CA GLN A 142 5.09 -10.50 7.07
C GLN A 142 3.88 -10.13 6.22
N ARG A 143 3.87 -8.92 5.66
CA ARG A 143 2.76 -8.47 4.79
C ARG A 143 2.70 -9.21 3.46
N THR A 144 3.85 -9.56 2.91
CA THR A 144 3.99 -10.19 1.59
C THR A 144 4.15 -11.71 1.67
N ALA A 145 4.06 -12.30 2.86
CA ALA A 145 4.38 -13.69 3.13
C ALA A 145 3.73 -14.64 2.09
N GLY A 146 4.58 -15.34 1.33
CA GLY A 146 4.16 -16.29 0.29
C GLY A 146 4.00 -15.72 -1.13
N ASP A 147 4.15 -14.41 -1.34
CA ASP A 147 4.08 -13.83 -2.68
C ASP A 147 5.46 -13.82 -3.37
N ALA A 148 5.65 -14.81 -4.25
CA ALA A 148 6.88 -15.03 -5.02
C ALA A 148 7.34 -13.80 -5.83
N ARG A 149 6.45 -12.84 -6.13
CA ARG A 149 6.81 -11.60 -6.84
C ARG A 149 7.78 -10.74 -6.04
N TYR A 150 7.78 -10.82 -4.71
CA TYR A 150 8.65 -10.01 -3.86
C TYR A 150 9.94 -10.71 -3.41
N ALA A 151 10.10 -12.01 -3.65
CA ALA A 151 11.27 -12.78 -3.20
C ALA A 151 12.60 -12.09 -3.56
N ARG A 152 12.78 -11.73 -4.84
CA ARG A 152 13.99 -11.01 -5.30
C ARG A 152 14.21 -9.66 -4.62
N SER A 153 13.14 -8.94 -4.30
CA SER A 153 13.26 -7.66 -3.59
C SER A 153 13.64 -7.88 -2.13
N ILE A 154 13.02 -8.85 -1.47
CA ILE A 154 13.30 -9.23 -0.08
C ILE A 154 14.76 -9.67 0.07
N ASP A 155 15.28 -10.49 -0.83
CA ASP A 155 16.67 -10.96 -0.79
C ASP A 155 17.65 -9.78 -0.91
N ARG A 156 17.42 -8.90 -1.88
CA ARG A 156 18.21 -7.67 -2.06
C ARG A 156 18.20 -6.79 -0.82
N TYR A 157 17.03 -6.55 -0.23
CA TYR A 157 16.92 -5.72 0.98
C TYR A 157 17.53 -6.40 2.21
N THR A 158 17.49 -7.74 2.28
CA THR A 158 18.17 -8.48 3.35
C THR A 158 19.68 -8.29 3.27
N LYS A 159 20.28 -8.38 2.07
CA LYS A 159 21.71 -8.09 1.87
C LYS A 159 22.08 -6.66 2.25
N GLN A 160 21.26 -5.68 1.87
CA GLN A 160 21.49 -4.28 2.23
C GLN A 160 21.40 -4.02 3.74
N LEU A 161 20.56 -4.78 4.45
CA LEU A 161 20.51 -4.74 5.91
C LEU A 161 21.80 -5.31 6.54
N GLU A 162 22.33 -6.41 5.99
CA GLU A 162 23.60 -6.99 6.44
C GLU A 162 24.76 -6.01 6.24
N GLU A 163 24.84 -5.38 5.06
CA GLU A 163 25.81 -4.31 4.77
C GLU A 163 25.69 -3.14 5.76
N LEU A 164 24.46 -2.72 6.08
CA LEU A 164 24.24 -1.63 7.03
C LEU A 164 24.60 -2.01 8.48
N ARG A 165 24.54 -3.29 8.86
CA ARG A 165 24.93 -3.79 10.18
C ARG A 165 26.44 -3.99 10.32
N GLY A 166 27.15 -4.21 9.20
CA GLY A 166 28.60 -4.42 9.17
C GLY A 166 29.42 -3.13 9.05
N ASN A 167 28.77 -1.98 8.87
CA ASN A 167 29.37 -0.64 8.80
C ASN A 167 29.13 0.15 10.09
#